data_AF-Q6RUQ0-F1
#
_entry.id   AF-Q6RUQ0-F1
#
_cell.length_a   1.000
_cell.length_b   1.000
_cell.length_c   1.000
_cell.angle_alpha   90.00
_cell.angle_beta   90.00
_cell.angle_gamma   90.00
#
_symmetry.space_group_name_H-M   'P 1'
#
loop_
_entity.id
_entity.type
_entity.pdbx_description
1 polymer ?
#
loop_
_entity_poly.entity_id
_entity_poly.type
_entity_poly.pdbx_seq_one_letter_code
_entity_poly.pdbx_strand_id
1 'polypeptide(L)'
;MSKIIFSLFLFVSFFALTISFGFGGSRGNILKLLPPFIGNITREQIREYNQIVGNITSTKAQIKSELQNWAQNNGILQPYNNFTSQLQRDAEQFHDKVVQNLTGEALTLFNQIWSIRQDDTITRLAECQQIKNAYKQASPEVRQQVPFILPSILGPPPRGCCFPRPFSHSSSSEQQPTDNTLDDQQQDNENN
;
A
#
# COMPACT_ATOMS: atom_id res chain seq x y z
N MET A 1 -55.89 4.89 -16.90
CA MET A 1 -56.11 3.43 -17.03
C MET A 1 -54.82 2.72 -16.70
N SER A 2 -54.82 2.02 -15.57
CA SER A 2 -53.71 1.29 -14.97
C SER A 2 -53.22 0.13 -15.82
N LYS A 3 -51.95 -0.30 -15.58
CA LYS A 3 -51.58 -1.69 -15.32
C LYS A 3 -50.17 -1.74 -14.68
N ILE A 4 -50.17 -2.00 -13.38
CA ILE A 4 -49.00 -2.34 -12.55
C ILE A 4 -48.80 -3.85 -12.69
N ILE A 5 -47.61 -4.29 -13.10
CA ILE A 5 -47.24 -5.71 -13.11
C ILE A 5 -46.35 -5.96 -11.89
N PHE A 6 -46.95 -6.53 -10.85
CA PHE A 6 -46.26 -7.13 -9.71
C PHE A 6 -45.63 -8.45 -10.17
N SER A 7 -44.29 -8.52 -10.23
CA SER A 7 -43.57 -9.77 -10.45
C SER A 7 -43.03 -10.28 -9.12
N LEU A 8 -43.67 -11.32 -8.61
CA LEU A 8 -43.35 -12.03 -7.37
C LEU A 8 -42.19 -12.99 -7.64
N PHE A 9 -40.97 -12.66 -7.23
CA PHE A 9 -39.85 -13.61 -7.24
C PHE A 9 -39.69 -14.23 -5.84
N LEU A 10 -40.13 -15.48 -5.72
CA LEU A 10 -39.78 -16.39 -4.64
C LEU A 10 -38.34 -16.85 -4.84
N PHE A 11 -37.40 -16.37 -4.02
CA PHE A 11 -36.06 -16.95 -3.93
C PHE A 11 -35.97 -17.86 -2.71
N VAL A 12 -35.77 -19.14 -3.01
CA VAL A 12 -35.61 -20.24 -2.07
C VAL A 12 -34.31 -20.07 -1.28
N SER A 13 -34.43 -20.00 0.05
CA SER A 13 -33.32 -19.95 0.99
C SER A 13 -32.57 -21.28 1.03
N PHE A 14 -31.38 -21.33 0.42
CA PHE A 14 -30.42 -22.42 0.64
C PHE A 14 -29.56 -22.11 1.87
N PHE A 15 -29.80 -22.88 2.93
CA PHE A 15 -28.92 -23.01 4.08
C PHE A 15 -27.67 -23.81 3.67
N ALA A 16 -26.51 -23.16 3.63
CA ALA A 16 -25.22 -23.82 3.58
C ALA A 16 -24.42 -23.42 4.83
N LEU A 17 -24.33 -24.36 5.78
CA LEU A 17 -23.46 -24.31 6.95
C LEU A 17 -22.00 -24.49 6.50
N THR A 18 -21.28 -23.39 6.29
CA THR A 18 -19.82 -23.42 6.11
C THR A 18 -19.14 -23.16 7.46
N ILE A 19 -18.40 -24.16 7.92
CA ILE A 19 -17.51 -24.10 9.08
C ILE A 19 -16.49 -22.98 8.84
N SER A 20 -16.64 -21.87 9.57
CA SER A 20 -15.69 -20.76 9.54
C SER A 20 -14.54 -21.06 10.49
N PHE A 21 -13.42 -21.56 9.96
CA PHE A 21 -12.11 -21.42 10.59
C PHE A 21 -11.73 -19.94 10.60
N GLY A 22 -12.17 -19.24 11.65
CA GLY A 22 -11.79 -17.86 11.90
C GLY A 22 -10.33 -17.78 12.33
N PHE A 23 -9.42 -17.64 11.36
CA PHE A 23 -8.08 -17.11 11.58
C PHE A 23 -8.20 -15.74 12.26
N GLY A 24 -8.07 -15.73 13.58
CA GLY A 24 -7.88 -14.55 14.42
C GLY A 24 -6.48 -13.97 14.20
N GLY A 25 -6.19 -13.55 12.97
CA GLY A 25 -5.06 -12.67 12.70
C GLY A 25 -5.38 -11.31 13.31
N SER A 26 -4.56 -10.89 14.28
CA SER A 26 -4.55 -9.54 14.83
C SER A 26 -4.77 -8.52 13.71
N ARG A 27 -5.96 -7.94 13.64
CA ARG A 27 -6.28 -6.80 12.78
C ARG A 27 -5.50 -5.61 13.31
N GLY A 28 -4.21 -5.56 12.98
CA GLY A 28 -3.38 -4.38 13.16
C GLY A 28 -4.12 -3.20 12.56
N ASN A 29 -4.36 -2.17 13.36
CA ASN A 29 -5.09 -0.95 13.08
C ASN A 29 -5.09 -0.53 11.60
N ILE A 30 -6.09 -1.00 10.83
CA ILE A 30 -6.37 -0.53 9.45
C ILE A 30 -6.65 0.99 9.45
N LEU A 31 -7.05 1.53 10.62
CA LEU A 31 -7.31 2.96 10.85
C LEU A 31 -6.08 3.86 10.67
N LYS A 32 -4.84 3.33 10.72
CA LYS A 32 -3.64 4.18 10.55
C LYS A 32 -3.36 4.61 9.11
N LEU A 33 -4.10 4.07 8.14
CA LEU A 33 -3.97 4.38 6.70
C LEU A 33 -5.09 5.29 6.17
N LEU A 34 -6.08 5.63 7.00
CA LEU A 34 -7.18 6.50 6.57
C LEU A 34 -6.83 7.97 6.82
N PRO A 35 -7.18 8.88 5.89
CA PRO A 35 -7.07 10.32 6.13
C PRO A 35 -7.82 10.76 7.40
N PRO A 36 -7.31 11.75 8.15
CA PRO A 36 -7.97 12.26 9.35
C PRO A 36 -9.40 12.77 9.11
N PHE A 37 -9.70 13.31 7.93
CA PHE A 37 -11.03 13.84 7.61
C PHE A 37 -12.14 12.76 7.53
N ILE A 38 -11.76 11.48 7.47
CA ILE A 38 -12.67 10.33 7.42
C ILE A 38 -13.14 9.90 8.82
N GLY A 39 -12.61 10.48 9.91
CA GLY A 39 -12.92 10.06 11.27
C GLY A 39 -14.40 10.16 11.68
N ASN A 40 -15.19 11.00 11.02
CA ASN A 40 -16.59 11.31 11.38
C ASN A 40 -17.61 10.92 10.30
N ILE A 41 -17.32 9.88 9.51
CA ILE A 41 -18.21 9.43 8.42
C ILE A 41 -18.66 7.97 8.63
N THR A 42 -19.71 7.54 7.92
CA THR A 42 -20.27 6.19 8.06
C THR A 42 -19.36 5.11 7.48
N ARG A 43 -19.60 3.86 7.85
CA ARG A 43 -18.84 2.71 7.30
C ARG A 43 -19.05 2.56 5.80
N GLU A 44 -20.25 2.88 5.32
CA GLU A 44 -20.61 2.87 3.91
C GLU A 44 -19.78 3.91 3.14
N GLN A 45 -19.66 5.13 3.67
CA GLN A 45 -18.83 6.18 3.08
C GLN A 45 -17.34 5.81 3.06
N ILE A 46 -16.83 5.16 4.11
CA ILE A 46 -15.46 4.61 4.14
C ILE A 46 -15.26 3.54 3.06
N ARG A 47 -16.27 2.69 2.82
CA ARG A 47 -16.21 1.66 1.79
C ARG A 47 -16.12 2.29 0.39
N GLU A 48 -16.95 3.30 0.11
CA GLU A 48 -16.93 4.04 -1.15
C GLU A 48 -15.57 4.72 -1.38
N TYR A 49 -15.04 5.40 -0.36
CA TYR A 49 -13.70 5.98 -0.39
C TYR A 49 -12.64 4.94 -0.80
N ASN A 50 -12.66 3.78 -0.14
CA ASN A 50 -11.71 2.69 -0.42
C ASN A 50 -11.88 2.10 -1.82
N GLN A 51 -13.10 2.10 -2.37
CA GLN A 51 -13.36 1.67 -3.75
C GLN A 51 -12.76 2.64 -4.75
N ILE A 52 -12.95 3.95 -4.56
CA ILE A 52 -12.39 5.00 -5.41
C ILE A 52 -10.86 4.95 -5.42
N VAL A 53 -10.22 4.99 -4.24
CA VAL A 53 -8.74 4.96 -4.17
C VAL A 53 -8.16 3.61 -4.58
N GLY A 54 -8.91 2.53 -4.43
CA GLY A 54 -8.52 1.17 -4.80
C GLY A 54 -8.61 0.88 -6.30
N ASN A 55 -9.16 1.80 -7.09
CA ASN A 55 -9.28 1.64 -8.53
C ASN A 55 -7.89 1.66 -9.20
N ILE A 56 -7.52 0.55 -9.83
CA ILE A 56 -6.20 0.38 -10.47
C ILE A 56 -6.15 0.86 -11.92
N THR A 57 -7.31 1.07 -12.54
CA THR A 57 -7.42 1.50 -13.94
C THR A 57 -7.54 3.01 -14.06
N SER A 58 -8.09 3.68 -13.04
CA SER A 58 -8.16 5.14 -13.01
C SER A 58 -6.76 5.77 -12.81
N THR A 59 -6.51 6.83 -13.57
CA THR A 59 -5.39 7.75 -13.34
C THR A 59 -5.53 8.46 -12.01
N LYS A 60 -4.44 8.99 -11.45
CA LYS A 60 -4.51 9.77 -10.20
C LYS A 60 -5.39 11.00 -10.36
N ALA A 61 -5.37 11.68 -11.50
CA ALA A 61 -6.29 12.78 -11.80
C ALA A 61 -7.76 12.37 -11.70
N GLN A 62 -8.13 11.24 -12.30
CA GLN A 62 -9.49 10.70 -12.22
C GLN A 62 -9.88 10.37 -10.78
N ILE A 63 -9.00 9.70 -10.02
CA ILE A 63 -9.25 9.38 -8.61
C ILE A 63 -9.45 10.66 -7.78
N LYS A 64 -8.63 11.70 -7.99
CA LYS A 64 -8.80 12.99 -7.30
C LYS A 64 -10.16 13.61 -7.61
N SER A 65 -10.58 13.60 -8.88
CA SER A 65 -11.91 14.08 -9.28
C SER A 65 -13.05 13.27 -8.66
N GLU A 66 -12.94 11.94 -8.65
CA GLU A 66 -13.94 11.05 -8.04
C GLU A 66 -14.04 11.29 -6.53
N LEU A 67 -12.92 11.46 -5.83
CA LEU A 67 -12.88 11.76 -4.40
C LEU A 67 -13.49 13.12 -4.08
N GLN A 68 -13.24 14.14 -4.91
CA GLN A 68 -13.86 15.46 -4.72
C GLN A 68 -15.38 15.39 -4.86
N ASN A 69 -15.88 14.70 -5.89
CA ASN A 69 -17.31 14.48 -6.09
C ASN A 69 -17.93 13.68 -4.93
N TRP A 70 -17.25 12.61 -4.50
CA TRP A 70 -17.67 11.82 -3.35
C TRP A 70 -17.72 12.68 -2.07
N ALA A 71 -16.72 13.53 -1.83
CA ALA A 71 -16.70 14.40 -0.66
C ALA A 71 -17.83 15.43 -0.69
N GLN A 72 -18.15 15.97 -1.88
CA GLN A 72 -19.30 16.85 -2.08
C GLN A 72 -20.62 16.15 -1.78
N ASN A 73 -20.84 14.96 -2.33
CA ASN A 73 -22.09 14.20 -2.12
C ASN A 73 -22.30 13.79 -0.66
N ASN A 74 -21.22 13.66 0.11
CA ASN A 74 -21.25 13.27 1.52
C ASN A 74 -21.17 14.46 2.49
N GLY A 75 -21.21 15.71 1.99
CA GLY A 75 -21.20 16.91 2.85
C GLY A 75 -19.88 17.18 3.57
N ILE A 76 -18.77 16.60 3.10
CA ILE A 76 -17.42 16.69 3.70
C ILE A 76 -16.40 17.34 2.75
N LEU A 77 -16.88 18.12 1.76
CA LEU A 77 -16.01 18.77 0.78
C LEU A 77 -14.99 19.73 1.41
N GLN A 78 -15.42 20.52 2.41
CA GLN A 78 -14.53 21.44 3.12
C GLN A 78 -13.37 20.73 3.84
N PRO A 79 -13.62 19.74 4.74
CA PRO A 79 -12.52 19.03 5.38
C PRO A 79 -11.66 18.22 4.39
N TYR A 80 -12.24 17.71 3.29
CA TYR A 80 -11.48 17.09 2.21
C TYR A 80 -10.52 18.09 1.55
N ASN A 81 -11.00 19.25 1.11
CA ASN A 81 -10.19 20.29 0.46
C ASN A 81 -9.09 20.83 1.39
N ASN A 82 -9.40 21.03 2.67
CA ASN A 82 -8.41 21.45 3.66
C ASN A 82 -7.30 20.42 3.80
N PHE A 83 -7.68 19.13 3.88
CA PHE A 83 -6.73 18.05 3.98
C PHE A 83 -5.84 17.92 2.73
N THR A 84 -6.41 17.91 1.53
CA THR A 84 -5.64 17.75 0.28
C THR A 84 -4.72 18.94 0.03
N SER A 85 -5.17 20.16 0.34
CA SER A 85 -4.33 21.36 0.26
C SER A 85 -3.17 21.31 1.28
N GLN A 86 -3.45 20.85 2.51
CA GLN A 86 -2.40 20.68 3.51
C GLN A 86 -1.39 19.61 3.10
N LEU A 87 -1.86 18.46 2.61
CA LEU A 87 -1.01 17.37 2.15
C LEU A 87 -0.08 17.83 1.02
N GLN A 88 -0.58 18.64 0.08
CA GLN A 88 0.23 19.20 -1.00
C GLN A 88 1.32 20.13 -0.45
N ARG A 89 0.95 21.06 0.45
CA ARG A 89 1.92 21.97 1.09
C ARG A 89 3.00 21.20 1.87
N ASP A 90 2.59 20.19 2.64
CA ASP A 90 3.53 19.38 3.41
C ASP A 90 4.48 18.59 2.50
N ALA A 91 3.98 18.09 1.36
CA ALA A 91 4.80 17.40 0.38
C ALA A 91 5.84 18.34 -0.26
N GLU A 92 5.45 19.56 -0.64
CA GLU A 92 6.35 20.56 -1.20
C GLU A 92 7.41 21.00 -0.18
N GLN A 93 7.02 21.29 1.06
CA GLN A 93 7.96 21.62 2.12
C GLN A 93 8.92 20.46 2.43
N PHE A 94 8.44 19.22 2.38
CA PHE A 94 9.28 18.04 2.54
C PHE A 94 10.29 17.94 1.40
N HIS A 95 9.84 18.10 0.15
CA HIS A 95 10.70 18.13 -1.02
C HIS A 95 11.83 19.16 -0.85
N ASP A 96 11.49 20.41 -0.55
CA ASP A 96 12.46 21.51 -0.45
C ASP A 96 13.51 21.25 0.64
N LYS A 97 13.09 20.69 1.79
CA LYS A 97 14.03 20.30 2.85
C LYS A 97 14.93 19.15 2.41
N VAL A 98 14.41 18.17 1.69
CA VAL A 98 15.20 16.99 1.29
C VAL A 98 16.22 17.35 0.21
N VAL A 99 15.84 18.13 -0.80
CA VAL A 99 16.77 18.50 -1.89
C VAL A 99 17.94 19.36 -1.40
N GLN A 100 17.78 20.09 -0.30
CA GLN A 100 18.87 20.83 0.35
C GLN A 100 19.87 19.94 1.08
N ASN A 101 19.46 18.73 1.48
CA ASN A 101 20.26 17.81 2.29
C ASN A 101 20.78 16.58 1.51
N LEU A 102 20.32 16.37 0.28
CA LEU A 102 20.79 15.29 -0.59
C LEU A 102 21.73 15.83 -1.67
N THR A 103 22.68 15.00 -2.08
CA THR A 103 23.59 15.30 -3.20
C THR A 103 23.78 14.07 -4.09
N GLY A 104 24.42 14.25 -5.24
CA GLY A 104 24.82 13.16 -6.14
C GLY A 104 23.67 12.26 -6.60
N GLU A 105 23.91 10.95 -6.58
CA GLU A 105 22.95 9.94 -7.05
C GLU A 105 21.69 9.86 -6.18
N ALA A 106 21.79 10.13 -4.87
CA ALA A 106 20.64 10.13 -3.97
C ALA A 106 19.67 11.27 -4.30
N LEU A 107 20.18 12.48 -4.58
CA LEU A 107 19.36 13.60 -5.04
C LEU A 107 18.70 13.29 -6.39
N THR A 108 19.45 12.66 -7.31
CA THR A 108 18.93 12.28 -8.63
C THR A 108 17.78 11.28 -8.50
N LEU A 109 17.95 10.22 -7.71
CA LEU A 109 16.91 9.23 -7.45
C LEU A 109 15.70 9.86 -6.75
N PHE A 110 15.93 10.74 -5.76
CA PHE A 110 14.85 11.45 -5.07
C PHE A 110 14.00 12.28 -6.04
N ASN A 111 14.63 13.10 -6.88
CA ASN A 111 13.95 13.93 -7.87
C ASN A 111 13.18 13.10 -8.90
N GLN A 112 13.72 11.95 -9.32
CA GLN A 112 13.03 11.02 -10.20
C GLN A 112 11.74 10.48 -9.55
N ILE A 113 11.83 10.00 -8.30
CA ILE A 113 10.67 9.49 -7.56
C ILE A 113 9.65 10.61 -7.32
N TRP A 114 10.11 11.82 -6.99
CA TRP A 114 9.26 12.99 -6.83
C TRP A 114 8.47 13.29 -8.09
N SER A 115 9.13 13.35 -9.25
CA SER A 115 8.49 13.56 -10.56
C SER A 115 7.41 12.52 -10.85
N ILE A 116 7.70 11.23 -10.60
CA ILE A 116 6.72 10.14 -10.79
C ILE A 116 5.48 10.35 -9.88
N ARG A 117 5.69 10.82 -8.65
CA ARG A 117 4.58 11.09 -7.72
C ARG A 117 3.74 12.31 -8.10
N GLN A 118 4.34 13.32 -8.73
CA GLN A 118 3.62 14.52 -9.19
C GLN A 118 2.88 14.29 -10.52
N ASP A 119 3.23 13.25 -11.28
CA ASP A 119 2.53 12.92 -12.53
C ASP A 119 1.14 12.34 -12.25
N ASP A 120 0.10 13.17 -12.37
CA ASP A 120 -1.29 12.73 -12.17
C ASP A 120 -1.90 11.98 -13.36
N THR A 121 -1.18 11.88 -14.48
CA THR A 121 -1.66 11.22 -15.71
C THR A 121 -1.53 9.70 -15.65
N ILE A 122 -0.72 9.18 -14.72
CA ILE A 122 -0.51 7.74 -14.52
C ILE A 122 -1.44 7.17 -13.45
N THR A 123 -1.63 5.85 -13.47
CA THR A 123 -2.37 5.14 -12.42
C THR A 123 -1.50 4.94 -11.18
N ARG A 124 -2.12 4.66 -10.01
CA ARG A 124 -1.38 4.34 -8.79
C ARG A 124 -0.49 3.09 -8.94
N LEU A 125 -0.92 2.13 -9.77
CA LEU A 125 -0.13 0.93 -10.07
C LEU A 125 1.10 1.27 -10.91
N ALA A 126 0.92 2.11 -11.94
CA ALA A 126 2.02 2.58 -12.77
C ALA A 126 3.04 3.41 -11.96
N GLU A 127 2.57 4.33 -11.11
CA GLU A 127 3.43 5.08 -10.17
C GLU A 127 4.32 4.12 -9.37
N CYS A 128 3.71 3.15 -8.73
CA CYS A 128 4.40 2.15 -7.92
C CYS A 128 5.42 1.32 -8.71
N GLN A 129 5.09 0.92 -9.95
CA GLN A 129 6.02 0.20 -10.82
C GLN A 129 7.21 1.07 -11.24
N GLN A 130 6.96 2.33 -11.60
CA GLN A 130 8.00 3.27 -11.98
C GLN A 130 8.93 3.58 -10.80
N ILE A 131 8.40 3.82 -9.60
CA ILE A 131 9.19 4.02 -8.38
C ILE A 131 10.03 2.77 -8.07
N LYS A 132 9.44 1.57 -8.15
CA LYS A 132 10.16 0.31 -7.95
C LYS A 132 11.32 0.16 -8.93
N ASN A 133 11.12 0.52 -10.19
CA ASN A 133 12.15 0.46 -11.22
C ASN A 133 13.27 1.49 -10.97
N ALA A 134 12.93 2.71 -10.54
CA ALA A 134 13.91 3.72 -10.15
C ALA A 134 14.80 3.22 -9.01
N TYR A 135 14.22 2.64 -7.96
CA TYR A 135 14.99 2.02 -6.88
C TYR A 135 15.89 0.89 -7.40
N LYS A 136 15.40 -0.01 -8.25
CA LYS A 136 16.18 -1.15 -8.78
C LYS A 136 17.45 -0.71 -9.52
N GLN A 137 17.44 0.45 -10.16
CA GLN A 137 18.57 0.98 -10.92
C GLN A 137 19.67 1.60 -10.02
N ALA A 138 19.32 2.03 -8.80
CA ALA A 138 20.26 2.61 -7.86
C ALA A 138 20.99 1.56 -7.00
N SER A 139 22.18 1.88 -6.50
CA SER A 139 22.93 1.02 -5.57
C SER A 139 22.23 0.93 -4.20
N PRO A 140 22.41 -0.15 -3.42
CA PRO A 140 21.83 -0.27 -2.08
C PRO A 140 22.12 0.93 -1.17
N GLU A 141 23.32 1.49 -1.23
CA GLU A 141 23.77 2.64 -0.42
C GLU A 141 22.98 3.90 -0.78
N VAL A 142 22.77 4.15 -2.08
CA VAL A 142 21.96 5.28 -2.56
C VAL A 142 20.51 5.12 -2.11
N ARG A 143 19.95 3.92 -2.18
CA ARG A 143 18.56 3.66 -1.75
C ARG A 143 18.33 3.96 -0.27
N GLN A 144 19.33 3.73 0.59
CA GLN A 144 19.24 4.01 2.02
C GLN A 144 19.24 5.50 2.34
N GLN A 145 19.83 6.32 1.48
CA GLN A 145 19.89 7.77 1.66
C GLN A 145 18.60 8.47 1.23
N VAL A 146 17.84 7.88 0.31
CA VAL A 146 16.62 8.50 -0.23
C VAL A 146 15.45 8.32 0.75
N PRO A 147 14.92 9.41 1.33
CA PRO A 147 13.84 9.30 2.29
C PRO A 147 12.52 8.93 1.61
N PHE A 148 11.59 8.38 2.39
CA PHE A 148 10.28 7.99 1.90
C PHE A 148 9.43 9.22 1.56
N ILE A 149 8.99 9.31 0.30
CA ILE A 149 8.07 10.35 -0.16
C ILE A 149 6.62 9.86 0.05
N LEU A 150 5.76 10.66 0.68
CA LEU A 150 4.35 10.32 0.85
C LEU A 150 3.60 10.32 -0.51
N PRO A 151 2.59 9.44 -0.70
CA PRO A 151 1.75 9.47 -1.89
C PRO A 151 0.78 10.66 -1.87
N SER A 152 0.46 11.21 -3.04
CA SER A 152 -0.52 12.29 -3.20
C SER A 152 -1.97 11.85 -2.97
N ILE A 153 -2.24 10.54 -3.01
CA ILE A 153 -3.53 9.92 -2.70
C ILE A 153 -3.33 8.93 -1.57
N LEU A 154 -3.90 9.23 -0.40
CA LEU A 154 -3.86 8.35 0.76
C LEU A 154 -4.85 7.19 0.63
N GLY A 155 -4.45 6.04 1.14
CA GLY A 155 -5.28 4.84 1.17
C GLY A 155 -4.43 3.60 0.99
N PRO A 156 -5.05 2.41 1.02
CA PRO A 156 -4.35 1.16 0.82
C PRO A 156 -3.53 1.19 -0.49
N PRO A 157 -2.32 0.63 -0.51
CA PRO A 157 -1.56 0.51 -1.75
C PRO A 157 -2.33 -0.39 -2.74
N PRO A 158 -2.17 -0.18 -4.05
CA PRO A 158 -2.71 -1.08 -5.07
C PRO A 158 -2.29 -2.54 -4.80
N ARG A 159 -3.17 -3.50 -5.07
CA ARG A 159 -2.80 -4.92 -4.95
C ARG A 159 -1.64 -5.23 -5.92
N GLY A 160 -0.64 -5.96 -5.45
CA GLY A 160 0.58 -6.24 -6.22
C GLY A 160 1.67 -5.16 -6.12
N CYS A 161 1.41 -4.05 -5.41
CA CYS A 161 2.44 -3.08 -5.07
C CYS A 161 3.21 -3.47 -3.82
N CYS A 162 4.49 -3.77 -4.00
CA CYS A 162 5.47 -3.79 -2.93
C CYS A 162 6.14 -2.41 -2.89
N PHE A 163 5.67 -1.51 -2.03
CA PHE A 163 6.66 -0.58 -1.47
C PHE A 163 7.70 -1.47 -0.78
N PRO A 164 9.01 -1.27 -1.02
CA PRO A 164 10.00 -1.97 -0.23
C PRO A 164 9.65 -1.68 1.23
N ARG A 165 9.27 -2.71 1.99
CA ARG A 165 9.22 -2.57 3.44
C ARG A 165 10.61 -2.04 3.80
N PRO A 166 10.73 -0.95 4.59
CA PRO A 166 12.03 -0.43 5.00
C PRO A 166 12.83 -1.62 5.46
N PHE A 167 13.93 -1.88 4.75
CA PHE A 167 14.58 -3.18 4.68
C PHE A 167 14.53 -3.82 6.05
N SER A 168 13.60 -4.77 6.24
CA SER A 168 13.77 -5.70 7.34
C SER A 168 15.11 -6.30 7.03
N HIS A 169 16.10 -6.07 7.90
CA HIS A 169 17.30 -6.89 7.93
C HIS A 169 16.80 -8.32 7.97
N SER A 170 16.62 -8.92 6.80
CA SER A 170 16.63 -10.35 6.63
C SER A 170 18.06 -10.65 7.01
N SER A 171 18.30 -10.86 8.30
CA SER A 171 19.40 -11.66 8.76
C SER A 171 19.32 -12.89 7.89
N SER A 172 20.13 -12.91 6.83
CA SER A 172 20.51 -14.15 6.19
C SER A 172 21.04 -14.98 7.35
N SER A 173 20.21 -15.86 7.86
CA SER A 173 20.69 -17.07 8.50
C SER A 173 21.45 -17.80 7.41
N GLU A 174 22.70 -17.41 7.29
CA GLU A 174 23.80 -18.18 6.76
C GLU A 174 23.58 -19.59 7.31
N GLN A 175 23.11 -20.49 6.44
CA GLN A 175 23.04 -21.91 6.75
C GLN A 175 24.49 -22.35 6.92
N GLN A 176 24.96 -22.31 8.16
CA GLN A 176 26.14 -23.04 8.59
C GLN A 176 25.95 -24.50 8.16
N PRO A 177 26.91 -25.10 7.44
CA PRO A 177 26.91 -26.53 7.21
C PRO A 177 27.01 -27.21 8.57
N THR A 178 25.98 -27.95 8.98
CA THR A 178 26.10 -28.89 10.08
C THR A 178 26.95 -30.05 9.60
N ASP A 179 28.25 -29.94 9.88
CA ASP A 179 29.20 -31.05 9.88
C ASP A 179 28.74 -32.05 10.96
N ASN A 180 28.04 -33.09 10.51
CA ASN A 180 27.71 -34.25 11.32
C ASN A 180 28.75 -35.34 11.02
N THR A 181 29.92 -35.23 11.65
CA THR A 181 30.82 -36.38 11.81
C THR A 181 30.66 -36.88 13.24
N LEU A 182 29.77 -37.85 13.42
CA LEU A 182 29.62 -38.63 14.64
C LEU A 182 30.64 -39.78 14.58
N ASP A 183 31.66 -39.71 15.43
CA ASP A 183 32.58 -40.81 15.70
C ASP A 183 31.86 -41.89 16.51
N ASP A 184 31.37 -42.93 15.83
CA ASP A 184 31.10 -44.23 16.44
C ASP A 184 32.26 -45.17 16.08
N GLN A 185 33.20 -45.35 17.00
CA GLN A 185 34.05 -46.55 17.03
C GLN A 185 33.79 -47.32 18.31
N GLN A 186 32.91 -48.31 18.20
CA GLN A 186 32.80 -49.42 19.13
C GLN A 186 33.39 -50.67 18.47
N GLN A 187 34.65 -50.90 18.80
CA GLN A 187 35.24 -52.16 19.28
C GLN A 187 34.46 -53.46 19.00
N ASP A 188 35.05 -54.36 18.19
CA ASP A 188 34.81 -55.81 18.25
C ASP A 188 36.08 -56.60 17.80
N ASN A 189 36.72 -57.19 18.81
CA ASN A 189 37.24 -58.56 18.93
C ASN A 189 37.85 -59.38 17.77
N GLU A 190 38.99 -60.00 18.15
CA GLU A 190 39.41 -61.40 17.93
C GLU A 190 39.76 -61.92 16.52
N ASN A 191 41.03 -62.28 16.30
CA ASN A 191 41.49 -63.69 16.26
C ASN A 191 42.94 -63.86 15.76
N ASN A 192 43.67 -64.73 16.49
CA ASN A 192 44.94 -65.43 16.20
C ASN A 192 46.25 -64.64 16.06
#